data_AF-A0A8J3YQ82-F1
#
_entry.id   AF-A0A8J3YQ82-F1
#
_cell.length_a   1.000
_cell.length_b   1.000
_cell.length_c   1.000
_cell.angle_alpha   90.00
_cell.angle_beta   90.00
_cell.angle_gamma   90.00
#
_symmetry.space_group_name_H-M   'P 1'
#
loop_
_entity.id
_entity.type
_entity.pdbx_description
1 polymer ?
#
loop_
_entity_poly.entity_id
_entity_poly.type
_entity_poly.pdbx_seq_one_letter_code
_entity_poly.pdbx_strand_id
1 'polypeptide(L)'
;MGVLYTIAVLLLVGAAAVDGYRRRRFARAGGTFRCRARAPGGPPAFWPGLRTHWSRRLTARWYDNVLVIRRGPILDRAAVLPVRACVDNRRAVDREKPRLCGKQPLVLELTLADGRRVLVAAAEQARQELVGPYLSAALRGLPDGPAPERRIRRAGGGDPDGGERWDERNRQR
;
A
#
# COMPACT_ATOMS: atom_id res chain seq x y z
N MET A 1 -33.14 -16.86 -41.26
CA MET A 1 -33.16 -16.39 -39.86
C MET A 1 -32.37 -17.26 -38.88
N GLY A 2 -32.37 -18.60 -39.01
CA GLY A 2 -31.66 -19.49 -38.05
C GLY A 2 -30.12 -19.38 -38.03
N VAL A 3 -29.48 -19.10 -39.16
CA VAL A 3 -28.00 -19.01 -39.24
C VAL A 3 -27.47 -17.75 -38.53
N LEU A 4 -28.14 -16.60 -38.68
CA LEU A 4 -27.77 -15.37 -37.97
C LEU A 4 -27.97 -15.51 -36.45
N TYR A 5 -29.05 -16.15 -36.03
CA TYR A 5 -29.34 -16.38 -34.61
C TYR A 5 -28.30 -17.30 -33.96
N THR A 6 -27.94 -18.39 -34.64
CA THR A 6 -26.91 -19.32 -34.14
C THR A 6 -25.54 -18.66 -34.04
N ILE A 7 -25.14 -17.85 -35.03
CA ILE A 7 -23.90 -17.07 -34.97
C ILE A 7 -23.93 -16.08 -33.79
N ALA A 8 -25.02 -15.35 -33.60
CA ALA A 8 -25.15 -14.39 -32.50
C ALA A 8 -25.06 -15.06 -31.12
N VAL A 9 -25.71 -16.21 -30.94
CA VAL A 9 -25.65 -16.99 -29.69
C VAL A 9 -24.23 -17.53 -29.45
N LEU A 10 -23.57 -18.05 -30.48
CA LEU A 10 -22.17 -18.50 -30.39
C LEU A 10 -21.21 -17.38 -29.98
N LEU A 11 -21.38 -16.18 -30.55
CA LEU A 11 -20.57 -15.02 -30.18
C LEU A 11 -20.82 -14.59 -28.74
N LEU A 12 -22.08 -14.58 -28.28
CA LEU A 12 -22.44 -14.24 -26.90
C LEU A 12 -21.87 -15.25 -25.88
N VAL A 13 -22.01 -16.54 -26.16
CA VAL A 13 -21.47 -17.61 -25.31
C VAL A 13 -19.95 -17.57 -25.31
N GLY A 14 -19.32 -17.36 -26.46
CA GLY A 14 -17.87 -17.22 -26.58
C GLY A 14 -17.35 -16.01 -25.79
N ALA A 15 -17.99 -14.86 -25.92
CA ALA A 15 -17.63 -13.65 -25.17
C ALA A 15 -17.78 -13.86 -23.65
N ALA A 16 -18.88 -14.46 -23.21
CA ALA A 16 -19.13 -14.75 -21.80
C ALA A 16 -18.12 -15.78 -21.23
N ALA A 17 -17.76 -16.79 -22.01
CA ALA A 17 -16.77 -17.79 -21.63
C ALA A 17 -15.36 -17.19 -21.51
N VAL A 18 -14.96 -16.32 -22.46
CA VAL A 18 -13.68 -15.62 -22.42
C VAL A 18 -13.63 -14.67 -21.23
N ASP A 19 -14.70 -13.92 -20.96
CA ASP A 19 -14.77 -13.03 -19.79
C ASP A 19 -14.71 -13.82 -18.47
N GLY A 20 -15.48 -14.91 -18.38
CA GLY A 20 -15.45 -15.83 -17.23
C GLY A 20 -14.07 -16.47 -17.01
N TYR A 21 -13.39 -16.88 -18.08
CA TYR A 21 -12.03 -17.43 -18.01
C TYR A 21 -11.02 -16.37 -17.56
N ARG A 22 -11.10 -15.13 -18.07
CA ARG A 22 -10.26 -14.01 -17.65
C ARG A 22 -10.46 -13.68 -16.16
N ARG A 23 -11.71 -13.64 -15.69
CA ARG A 23 -12.04 -13.43 -14.27
C ARG A 23 -11.50 -14.55 -13.38
N ARG A 24 -11.71 -15.81 -13.77
CA ARG A 24 -11.24 -16.98 -13.00
C ARG A 24 -9.71 -17.07 -12.98
N ARG A 25 -9.04 -16.76 -14.08
CA ARG A 25 -7.57 -16.70 -14.17
C ARG A 25 -7.00 -15.54 -13.32
N PHE A 26 -7.71 -14.41 -13.26
CA PHE A 26 -7.35 -13.28 -12.40
C PHE A 26 -7.42 -13.63 -10.91
N ALA A 27 -8.42 -14.41 -10.50
CA ALA A 27 -8.59 -14.86 -9.12
C ALA A 27 -7.65 -16.01 -8.72
N ARG A 28 -7.31 -16.93 -9.65
CA ARG A 28 -6.54 -18.14 -9.33
C ARG A 28 -5.03 -17.99 -9.34
N ALA A 29 -4.47 -16.98 -9.99
CA ALA A 29 -3.01 -16.89 -10.17
C ALA A 29 -2.25 -16.21 -9.01
N GLY A 30 -2.83 -16.14 -7.80
CA GLY A 30 -2.19 -15.51 -6.64
C GLY A 30 -1.94 -14.00 -6.83
N GLY A 31 -1.45 -13.33 -5.78
CA GLY A 31 -0.99 -11.94 -5.88
C GLY A 31 -2.09 -10.87 -5.97
N THR A 32 -3.33 -11.17 -5.58
CA THR A 32 -4.36 -10.15 -5.36
C THR A 32 -4.34 -9.66 -3.92
N PHE A 33 -4.46 -8.36 -3.72
CA PHE A 33 -4.51 -7.77 -2.38
C PHE A 33 -5.66 -6.77 -2.25
N ARG A 34 -6.14 -6.60 -1.03
CA ARG A 34 -7.20 -5.62 -0.73
C ARG A 34 -6.57 -4.25 -0.46
N CYS A 35 -7.06 -3.23 -1.12
CA CYS A 35 -6.47 -1.89 -1.06
C CYS A 35 -7.52 -0.77 -1.08
N ARG A 36 -7.03 0.47 -0.97
CA ARG A 36 -7.73 1.71 -1.26
C ARG A 36 -6.82 2.59 -2.10
N ALA A 37 -7.40 3.46 -2.91
CA ALA A 37 -6.64 4.38 -3.73
C ALA A 37 -7.16 5.82 -3.55
N ARG A 38 -6.27 6.80 -3.70
CA ARG A 38 -6.63 8.21 -3.89
C ARG A 38 -5.65 8.87 -4.86
N ALA A 39 -6.06 9.96 -5.50
CA ALA A 39 -5.22 10.73 -6.40
C ALA A 39 -5.08 12.17 -5.88
N PRO A 40 -3.96 12.51 -5.20
CA PRO A 40 -3.81 13.81 -4.54
C PRO A 40 -3.83 15.00 -5.52
N GLY A 41 -3.35 14.80 -6.76
CA GLY A 41 -3.35 15.82 -7.82
C GLY A 41 -4.56 15.79 -8.76
N GLY A 42 -5.64 15.10 -8.39
CA GLY A 42 -6.83 14.94 -9.23
C GLY A 42 -6.86 13.64 -10.05
N PRO A 43 -7.98 13.36 -10.75
CA PRO A 43 -8.26 12.05 -11.33
C PRO A 43 -7.31 11.70 -12.48
N PRO A 44 -6.58 10.57 -12.47
CA PRO A 44 -5.69 10.21 -13.57
C PRO A 44 -6.47 9.88 -14.84
N ALA A 45 -5.83 9.98 -16.01
CA ALA A 45 -6.47 9.71 -17.31
C ALA A 45 -7.02 8.27 -17.36
N PHE A 46 -6.27 7.34 -16.77
CA PHE A 46 -6.64 5.92 -16.68
C PHE A 46 -7.70 5.61 -15.62
N TRP A 47 -8.05 6.58 -14.77
CA TRP A 47 -9.12 6.40 -13.77
C TRP A 47 -9.84 7.72 -13.44
N PRO A 48 -10.72 8.21 -14.33
CA PRO A 48 -11.41 9.49 -14.17
C PRO A 48 -12.25 9.61 -12.89
N GLY A 49 -12.71 8.46 -12.36
CA GLY A 49 -13.51 8.40 -11.14
C GLY A 49 -12.71 8.39 -9.82
N LEU A 50 -11.37 8.39 -9.88
CA LEU A 50 -10.54 8.40 -8.68
C LEU A 50 -10.42 9.82 -8.13
N ARG A 51 -10.74 9.99 -6.85
CA ARG A 51 -10.80 11.31 -6.20
C ARG A 51 -9.60 11.54 -5.29
N THR A 52 -9.51 12.76 -4.76
CA THR A 52 -8.53 13.18 -3.73
C THR A 52 -8.74 12.46 -2.39
N HIS A 53 -9.96 12.02 -2.10
CA HIS A 53 -10.28 11.22 -0.91
C HIS A 53 -10.05 9.72 -1.16
N TRP A 54 -9.78 8.99 -0.08
CA TRP A 54 -9.67 7.53 -0.12
C TRP A 54 -10.92 6.88 -0.70
N SER A 55 -10.70 6.02 -1.69
CA SER A 55 -11.76 5.19 -2.25
C SER A 55 -12.38 4.27 -1.20
N ARG A 56 -13.52 3.67 -1.56
CA ARG A 56 -14.02 2.45 -0.90
C ARG A 56 -12.99 1.32 -1.04
N ARG A 57 -13.22 0.20 -0.35
CA ARG A 57 -12.37 -1.00 -0.45
C ARG A 57 -12.34 -1.53 -1.88
N LEU A 58 -11.14 -1.82 -2.37
CA LEU A 58 -10.85 -2.31 -3.71
C LEU A 58 -10.04 -3.61 -3.61
N THR A 59 -9.93 -4.33 -4.72
CA THR A 59 -8.98 -5.43 -4.87
C THR A 59 -8.05 -5.09 -6.02
N ALA A 60 -6.75 -5.19 -5.81
CA ALA A 60 -5.75 -4.89 -6.81
C ALA A 60 -4.83 -6.09 -7.05
N ARG A 61 -4.17 -6.08 -8.20
CA ARG A 61 -3.15 -7.04 -8.59
C ARG A 61 -2.21 -6.43 -9.61
N TRP A 62 -0.94 -6.80 -9.53
CA TRP A 62 0.05 -6.47 -10.54
C TRP A 62 0.01 -7.44 -11.72
N TYR A 63 0.17 -6.88 -12.91
CA TYR A 63 0.50 -7.59 -14.14
C TYR A 63 1.70 -6.88 -14.76
N ASP A 64 2.88 -7.43 -14.52
CA ASP A 64 4.14 -6.73 -14.78
C ASP A 64 4.08 -5.32 -14.15
N ASN A 65 4.37 -4.26 -14.91
CA ASN A 65 4.35 -2.87 -14.43
C ASN A 65 2.96 -2.22 -14.42
N VAL A 66 1.90 -3.00 -14.60
CA VAL A 66 0.52 -2.51 -14.67
C VAL A 66 -0.25 -2.94 -13.42
N LEU A 67 -0.77 -1.96 -12.68
CA LEU A 67 -1.63 -2.22 -11.52
C LEU A 67 -3.09 -2.27 -11.97
N VAL A 68 -3.70 -3.44 -11.89
CA VAL A 68 -5.11 -3.66 -12.21
C VAL A 68 -5.93 -3.59 -10.92
N ILE A 69 -6.88 -2.67 -10.85
CA ILE A 69 -7.70 -2.43 -9.67
C ILE A 69 -9.16 -2.66 -10.00
N ARG A 70 -9.84 -3.50 -9.22
CA ARG A 70 -11.26 -3.83 -9.35
C ARG A 70 -12.07 -3.30 -8.18
N ARG A 71 -13.24 -2.74 -8.48
CA ARG A 71 -14.17 -2.18 -7.49
C ARG A 71 -15.34 -3.12 -7.19
N GLY A 72 -15.16 -3.98 -6.19
CA GLY A 72 -16.20 -4.87 -5.69
C GLY A 72 -16.44 -6.12 -6.56
N PRO A 73 -17.26 -7.07 -6.10
CA PRO A 73 -17.46 -8.35 -6.78
C PRO A 73 -18.44 -8.28 -7.98
N ILE A 74 -19.30 -7.26 -8.04
CA ILE A 74 -20.46 -7.21 -8.96
C ILE A 74 -20.29 -6.13 -10.06
N LEU A 75 -19.67 -5.00 -9.73
CA LEU A 75 -19.45 -3.90 -10.69
C LEU A 75 -18.04 -4.07 -11.29
N ASP A 76 -17.95 -4.65 -12.48
CA ASP A 76 -16.70 -4.97 -13.18
C ASP A 76 -15.96 -3.73 -13.72
N ARG A 77 -16.00 -2.61 -13.00
CA ARG A 77 -15.17 -1.44 -13.29
C ARG A 77 -13.75 -1.75 -12.82
N ALA A 78 -12.97 -2.32 -13.74
CA ALA A 78 -11.54 -2.46 -13.62
C ALA A 78 -10.85 -1.19 -14.13
N ALA A 79 -10.00 -0.60 -13.30
CA ALA A 79 -9.05 0.41 -13.73
C ALA A 79 -7.71 -0.27 -14.01
N VAL A 80 -7.13 0.03 -15.16
CA VAL A 80 -5.81 -0.48 -15.56
C VAL A 80 -4.85 0.70 -15.45
N LEU A 81 -3.91 0.63 -14.51
CA LEU A 81 -3.00 1.73 -14.20
C LEU A 81 -1.58 1.34 -14.64
N PRO A 82 -1.10 1.80 -15.80
CA PRO A 82 0.29 1.61 -16.18
C PRO A 82 1.17 2.45 -15.24
N VAL A 83 2.02 1.79 -14.47
CA VAL A 83 2.91 2.44 -13.51
C VAL A 83 4.29 2.59 -14.14
N ARG A 84 4.88 3.77 -14.03
CA ARG A 84 6.25 4.05 -14.49
C ARG A 84 7.26 3.96 -13.35
N ALA A 85 6.88 4.44 -12.18
CA ALA A 85 7.77 4.50 -11.04
C ALA A 85 7.00 4.35 -9.73
N CYS A 86 7.70 3.78 -8.75
CA CYS A 86 7.26 3.71 -7.37
C CYS A 86 8.14 4.64 -6.54
N VAL A 87 7.51 5.62 -5.88
CA VAL A 87 8.20 6.52 -4.94
C VAL A 87 7.91 5.96 -3.55
N ASP A 88 8.94 5.47 -2.87
CA ASP A 88 8.79 4.90 -1.53
C ASP A 88 8.55 6.02 -0.51
N ASN A 89 7.29 6.30 -0.24
CA ASN A 89 6.87 7.22 0.82
C ASN A 89 6.40 6.41 2.04
N ARG A 90 7.38 5.77 2.69
CA ARG A 90 7.24 4.84 3.83
C ARG A 90 6.63 5.39 5.12
N ARG A 91 6.00 6.56 5.08
CA ARG A 91 5.44 7.16 6.29
C ARG A 91 4.14 7.87 5.94
N ALA A 92 3.02 7.29 6.40
CA ALA A 92 1.75 7.99 6.48
C ALA A 92 1.90 9.18 7.46
N VAL A 93 2.42 10.30 6.96
CA VAL A 93 2.56 11.55 7.73
C VAL A 93 1.31 12.42 7.58
N ASP A 94 0.42 12.15 6.62
CA ASP A 94 -0.78 12.96 6.44
C ASP A 94 -1.99 12.52 7.26
N ARG A 95 -2.70 13.54 7.77
CA ARG A 95 -3.82 13.56 8.73
C ARG A 95 -5.00 12.62 8.44
N GLU A 96 -5.09 12.04 7.25
CA GLU A 96 -6.16 11.12 6.85
C GLU A 96 -5.64 9.68 6.73
N LYS A 97 -5.56 8.99 7.87
CA LYS A 97 -5.29 7.55 7.89
C LYS A 97 -6.34 6.82 7.04
N PRO A 98 -5.95 5.95 6.09
CA PRO A 98 -6.89 5.11 5.37
C PRO A 98 -7.56 4.15 6.35
N ARG A 99 -8.68 4.59 6.94
CA ARG A 99 -9.52 3.78 7.83
C ARG A 99 -9.88 2.49 7.07
N LEU A 100 -9.77 1.33 7.72
CA LEU A 100 -10.17 0.00 7.20
C LEU A 100 -9.15 -0.76 6.32
N CYS A 101 -7.88 -0.35 6.28
CA CYS A 101 -6.78 -1.18 5.74
C CYS A 101 -6.01 -1.95 6.84
N GLY A 102 -6.59 -2.12 8.02
CA GLY A 102 -5.94 -2.77 9.18
C GLY A 102 -5.33 -1.78 10.17
N LYS A 103 -4.67 -2.31 11.22
CA LYS A 103 -4.08 -1.50 12.31
C LYS A 103 -2.86 -0.69 11.86
N GLN A 104 -2.13 -1.20 10.86
CA GLN A 104 -0.93 -0.58 10.29
C GLN A 104 -1.05 -0.61 8.76
N PRO A 105 -1.70 0.40 8.16
CA PRO A 105 -1.79 0.47 6.71
C PRO A 105 -0.48 0.99 6.11
N LEU A 106 -0.01 0.34 5.05
CA LEU A 106 1.04 0.83 4.19
C LEU A 106 0.45 1.67 3.08
N VAL A 107 1.08 2.79 2.75
CA VAL A 107 0.72 3.64 1.63
C VAL A 107 1.90 3.71 0.68
N LEU A 108 1.64 3.45 -0.60
CA LEU A 108 2.61 3.52 -1.67
C LEU A 108 2.22 4.62 -2.65
N GLU A 109 3.18 5.46 -3.03
CA GLU A 109 2.99 6.46 -4.06
C GLU A 109 3.47 5.92 -5.41
N LEU A 110 2.56 5.89 -6.37
CA LEU A 110 2.79 5.39 -7.71
C LEU A 110 2.70 6.55 -8.68
N THR A 111 3.70 6.65 -9.56
CA THR A 111 3.66 7.55 -10.72
C THR A 111 3.19 6.77 -11.93
N LEU A 112 2.10 7.19 -12.53
CA LEU A 112 1.50 6.55 -13.69
C LEU A 112 2.18 6.98 -14.99
N ALA A 113 1.85 6.31 -16.08
CA ALA A 113 2.36 6.65 -17.42
C ALA A 113 1.95 8.04 -17.92
N ASP A 114 0.87 8.62 -17.39
CA ASP A 114 0.45 10.00 -17.67
C ASP A 114 1.17 11.03 -16.77
N GLY A 115 2.14 10.60 -15.95
CA GLY A 115 2.87 11.43 -15.00
C GLY A 115 2.07 11.80 -13.74
N ARG A 116 0.79 11.41 -13.65
CA ARG A 116 -0.02 11.67 -12.45
C ARG A 116 0.32 10.67 -11.35
N ARG A 117 0.03 11.08 -10.12
CA ARG A 117 0.34 10.31 -8.93
C ARG A 117 -0.91 9.69 -8.33
N VAL A 118 -0.79 8.44 -7.91
CA VAL A 118 -1.83 7.71 -7.19
C VAL A 118 -1.22 7.13 -5.93
N LEU A 119 -1.91 7.34 -4.82
CA LEU A 119 -1.58 6.73 -3.53
C LEU A 119 -2.42 5.46 -3.38
N VAL A 120 -1.76 4.34 -3.13
CA VAL A 120 -2.40 3.04 -2.90
C VAL A 120 -2.10 2.60 -1.47
N ALA A 121 -3.16 2.42 -0.68
CA ALA A 121 -3.06 1.92 0.68
C ALA A 121 -3.46 0.45 0.75
N ALA A 122 -2.69 -0.37 1.45
CA ALA A 122 -3.06 -1.76 1.77
C ALA A 122 -2.66 -2.10 3.22
N ALA A 123 -3.06 -3.30 3.66
CA ALA A 123 -2.61 -3.81 4.95
C ALA A 123 -1.11 -4.18 4.90
N GLU A 124 -0.41 -4.03 6.02
CA GLU A 124 1.00 -4.44 6.18
C GLU A 124 1.26 -5.87 5.70
N GLN A 125 0.33 -6.80 5.98
CA GLN A 125 0.45 -8.20 5.57
C GLN A 125 0.49 -8.38 4.04
N ALA A 126 -0.04 -7.41 3.30
CA ALA A 126 -0.06 -7.41 1.85
C ALA A 126 1.11 -6.59 1.25
N ARG A 127 2.19 -6.36 2.02
CA ARG A 127 3.34 -5.54 1.59
C ARG A 127 3.94 -6.05 0.29
N GLN A 128 4.20 -7.36 0.19
CA GLN A 128 4.85 -7.94 -0.98
C GLN A 128 3.98 -7.77 -2.24
N GLU A 129 2.69 -8.00 -2.11
CA GLU A 129 1.73 -7.81 -3.20
C GLU A 129 1.49 -6.34 -3.52
N LEU A 130 1.48 -5.44 -2.52
CA LEU A 130 1.32 -4.00 -2.71
C LEU A 130 2.46 -3.44 -3.55
N VAL A 131 3.69 -3.80 -3.23
CA VAL A 131 4.87 -3.29 -3.92
C VAL A 131 5.07 -3.95 -5.30
N GLY A 132 4.71 -5.23 -5.43
CA GLY A 132 4.74 -5.94 -6.71
C GLY A 132 6.13 -5.94 -7.37
N PRO A 133 6.24 -5.64 -8.67
CA PRO A 133 7.51 -5.70 -9.40
C PRO A 133 8.53 -4.65 -8.92
N TYR A 134 8.07 -3.64 -8.18
CA TYR A 134 8.91 -2.55 -7.66
C TYR A 134 9.52 -2.88 -6.30
N LEU A 135 9.58 -4.15 -5.91
CA LEU A 135 10.08 -4.58 -4.60
C LEU A 135 11.47 -4.03 -4.30
N SER A 136 12.36 -4.07 -5.30
CA SER A 136 13.71 -3.51 -5.20
C SER A 136 13.72 -2.01 -4.92
N ALA A 137 12.78 -1.25 -5.49
CA ALA A 137 12.65 0.20 -5.23
C ALA A 137 12.15 0.48 -3.81
N ALA A 138 11.19 -0.31 -3.30
CA ALA A 138 10.71 -0.17 -1.92
C ALA A 138 11.67 -0.75 -0.87
N LEU A 139 12.68 -1.51 -1.28
CA LEU A 139 13.77 -1.94 -0.40
C LEU A 139 14.82 -0.84 -0.23
N ARG A 140 15.03 0.02 -1.24
CA ARG A 140 15.97 1.16 -1.15
C ARG A 140 15.54 2.24 -0.15
N GLY A 141 14.27 2.24 0.27
CA GLY A 141 13.77 3.08 1.36
C GLY A 141 13.62 2.35 2.70
N LEU A 142 14.22 1.15 2.89
CA LEU A 142 14.27 0.55 4.22
C LEU A 142 14.93 1.56 5.18
N PRO A 143 14.32 1.83 6.36
CA PRO A 143 15.11 2.43 7.43
C PRO A 143 16.34 1.54 7.61
N ASP A 144 17.51 2.15 7.83
CA ASP A 144 18.68 1.44 8.32
C ASP A 144 18.22 0.46 9.40
N GLY A 145 18.73 -0.77 9.34
CA GLY A 145 18.36 -1.85 10.26
C GLY A 145 18.30 -1.36 11.72
N PRO A 146 17.55 -2.06 12.59
CA PRO A 146 17.24 -1.59 13.95
C PRO A 146 18.47 -0.93 14.54
N ALA A 147 18.38 0.39 14.77
CA ALA A 147 19.51 1.18 15.26
C ALA A 147 20.14 0.38 16.39
N PRO A 148 21.47 0.08 16.34
CA PRO A 148 22.10 -0.79 17.31
C PRO A 148 21.67 -0.31 18.67
N GLU A 149 20.90 -1.15 19.35
CA GLU A 149 20.32 -0.86 20.63
C GLU A 149 21.48 -0.38 21.47
N ARG A 150 21.54 0.93 21.71
CA ARG A 150 22.55 1.54 22.56
C ARG A 150 22.13 1.02 23.92
N ARG A 151 22.64 -0.18 24.23
CA ARG A 151 22.59 -0.83 25.52
C ARG A 151 23.32 0.14 26.43
N ILE A 152 22.58 1.13 26.90
CA ILE A 152 22.94 1.94 28.05
C ILE A 152 23.07 0.89 29.13
N ARG A 153 24.32 0.53 29.35
CA ARG A 153 24.83 -0.30 30.42
C ARG A 153 24.57 0.48 31.72
N ARG A 154 23.29 0.61 32.10
CA ARG A 154 22.86 0.87 33.48
C ARG A 154 22.73 -0.50 34.13
N ALA A 155 23.88 -1.07 34.45
CA ALA A 155 23.98 -2.18 35.39
C ALA A 155 25.37 -2.10 36.02
N GLY A 156 25.39 -1.70 37.29
CA GLY A 156 26.40 -2.16 38.25
C GLY A 156 27.69 -1.35 38.36
N GLY A 157 27.62 -0.28 39.16
CA GLY A 157 28.73 0.22 39.97
C GLY A 157 28.05 1.02 41.08
N GLY A 158 27.68 0.41 42.21
CA GLY A 158 28.65 -0.11 43.16
C GLY A 158 29.09 1.06 44.03
N ASP A 159 28.19 1.48 44.93
CA ASP A 159 28.55 2.20 46.15
C ASP A 159 29.42 1.27 47.00
N PRO A 160 30.64 1.69 47.39
CA PRO A 160 30.80 2.08 48.79
C PRO A 160 31.98 3.07 49.03
N ASP A 161 31.69 4.32 49.40
CA ASP A 161 32.56 5.19 50.23
C ASP A 161 31.87 6.55 50.33
N GLY A 162 31.66 7.21 51.47
CA GLY A 162 32.44 7.19 52.69
C GLY A 162 32.71 8.65 53.06
N GLY A 163 32.07 9.15 54.13
CA GLY A 163 32.31 10.48 54.72
C GLY A 163 31.91 11.67 53.82
N GLU A 164 31.58 12.87 54.26
CA GLU A 164 31.65 13.57 55.55
C GLU A 164 30.48 14.58 55.48
N ARG A 165 29.57 14.69 56.47
CA ARG A 165 29.77 15.47 57.71
C ARG A 165 30.55 16.77 57.45
N TRP A 166 29.88 17.92 57.39
CA TRP A 166 30.05 19.04 58.33
C TRP A 166 29.17 20.23 57.97
N ASP A 167 28.76 20.89 59.06
CA ASP A 167 27.77 21.95 59.22
C ASP A 167 27.95 23.23 58.39
N GLU A 168 26.90 23.62 57.66
CA GLU A 168 26.69 24.98 57.15
C GLU A 168 25.59 25.70 57.96
N ARG A 169 25.59 25.51 59.29
CA ARG A 169 24.62 26.10 60.22
C ARG A 169 25.34 26.87 61.32
N ASN A 170 26.19 27.85 60.99
CA ASN A 170 26.64 28.92 61.91
C ASN A 170 27.58 29.93 61.22
N ARG A 171 27.06 30.82 60.36
CA ARG A 171 27.87 31.96 59.89
C ARG A 171 27.16 33.30 59.69
N GLN A 172 25.96 33.49 60.23
CA GLN A 172 25.35 34.82 60.28
C GLN A 172 24.78 35.11 61.66
N ARG A 173 25.69 35.38 62.59
CA ARG A 173 25.52 36.25 63.75
C ARG A 173 26.67 37.24 63.76
#